data_AF-A0A5C1YGR9-F1
#
_entry.id   AF-A0A5C1YGR9-F1
#
_cell.length_a   1.000
_cell.length_b   1.000
_cell.length_c   1.000
_cell.angle_alpha   90.00
_cell.angle_beta   90.00
_cell.angle_gamma   90.00
#
_symmetry.space_group_name_H-M   'P 1'
#
loop_
_entity.id
_entity.type
_entity.pdbx_description
1 polymer ?
#
loop_
_entity_poly.entity_id
_entity_poly.type
_entity_poly.pdbx_seq_one_letter_code
_entity_poly.pdbx_strand_id
1 'polypeptide(L)'
;MGFLSEGTAAALARLVALDDADAPPLERLRGIRSLVAALEADPAALAAVREALASGATWEDVADAAGLSPSAAKYRWAGDDDAIADRQEASRRRKRHRPSSKPADLPGLSVAEAAKQLGVTPQAIYQRVSRGQLEARTVELPDGRSYKRVFPAPDEDTTRPEG
;
A
#
# COMPACT_ATOMS: atom_id res chain seq x y z
N MET A 1 -35.69 7.01 -4.92
CA MET A 1 -34.41 7.66 -4.61
C MET A 1 -33.40 6.56 -4.36
N GLY A 2 -32.25 6.56 -5.07
CA GLY A 2 -31.22 5.54 -4.84
C GLY A 2 -30.52 5.74 -3.50
N PHE A 3 -29.98 4.67 -2.91
CA PHE A 3 -29.27 4.75 -1.62
C PHE A 3 -27.86 5.33 -1.75
N LEU A 4 -27.27 5.31 -2.95
CA LEU A 4 -25.92 5.83 -3.21
C LEU A 4 -25.90 7.36 -3.19
N SER A 5 -24.77 7.93 -2.76
CA SER A 5 -24.51 9.36 -2.97
C SER A 5 -24.47 9.71 -4.46
N GLU A 6 -24.71 10.98 -4.79
CA GLU A 6 -24.67 11.47 -6.17
C GLU A 6 -23.32 11.19 -6.85
N GLY A 7 -22.21 11.35 -6.12
CA GLY A 7 -20.87 11.09 -6.62
C GLY A 7 -20.64 9.63 -7.01
N THR A 8 -21.11 8.69 -6.19
CA THR A 8 -20.99 7.25 -6.46
C THR A 8 -21.97 6.80 -7.54
N ALA A 9 -23.20 7.33 -7.55
CA ALA A 9 -24.16 7.08 -8.62
C ALA A 9 -23.60 7.54 -9.98
N ALA A 10 -22.97 8.73 -10.03
CA ALA A 10 -22.31 9.23 -11.23
C ALA A 10 -21.09 8.37 -11.63
N ALA A 11 -20.30 7.87 -10.67
CA ALA A 11 -19.18 6.96 -10.96
C ALA A 11 -19.66 5.62 -11.53
N LEU A 12 -20.76 5.08 -11.00
CA LEU A 12 -21.39 3.86 -11.52
C LEU A 12 -21.90 4.07 -12.94
N ALA A 13 -22.64 5.16 -13.18
CA ALA A 13 -23.16 5.49 -14.51
C ALA A 13 -22.03 5.64 -15.55
N ARG A 14 -20.90 6.26 -15.17
CA ARG A 14 -19.72 6.34 -16.04
C ARG A 14 -19.13 4.97 -16.35
N LEU A 15 -19.05 4.06 -15.38
CA LEU A 15 -18.53 2.72 -15.63
C LEU A 15 -19.44 1.92 -16.57
N VAL A 16 -20.76 2.01 -16.39
CA VAL A 16 -21.75 1.39 -17.29
C VAL A 16 -21.57 1.92 -18.72
N ALA A 17 -21.44 3.24 -18.89
CA ALA A 17 -21.21 3.83 -20.22
C ALA A 17 -19.90 3.37 -20.88
N LEU A 18 -18.84 3.10 -20.10
CA LEU A 18 -17.59 2.54 -20.62
C LEU A 18 -17.72 1.08 -21.04
N ASP A 19 -18.59 0.32 -20.36
CA ASP A 19 -18.90 -1.08 -20.70
C ASP A 19 -19.69 -1.14 -22.02
N ASP A 20 -20.69 -0.28 -22.17
CA ASP A 20 -21.52 -0.18 -23.38
C ASP A 20 -20.73 0.29 -24.61
N ALA A 21 -19.71 1.14 -24.42
CA ALA A 21 -18.92 1.74 -25.49
C ALA A 21 -17.69 0.91 -25.94
N ASP A 22 -17.48 -0.30 -25.39
CA ASP A 22 -16.27 -1.11 -25.54
C ASP A 22 -14.97 -0.27 -25.39
N ALA A 23 -14.90 0.52 -24.33
CA ALA A 23 -13.81 1.47 -24.12
C ALA A 23 -12.42 0.78 -24.12
N PRO A 24 -11.32 1.49 -24.44
CA PRO A 24 -9.97 0.93 -24.34
C PRO A 24 -9.67 0.30 -22.97
N PRO A 25 -8.84 -0.76 -22.88
CA PRO A 25 -8.59 -1.49 -21.63
C PRO A 25 -8.13 -0.61 -20.44
N LEU A 26 -7.31 0.42 -20.71
CA LEU A 26 -6.85 1.33 -19.66
C LEU A 26 -7.96 2.26 -19.14
N GLU A 27 -8.94 2.60 -19.98
CA GLU A 27 -10.09 3.41 -19.56
C GLU A 27 -11.06 2.60 -18.71
N ARG A 28 -11.31 1.34 -19.09
CA ARG A 28 -12.04 0.37 -18.26
C ARG A 28 -11.43 0.26 -16.87
N LEU A 29 -10.11 0.07 -16.79
CA LEU A 29 -9.40 -0.02 -15.51
C LEU A 29 -9.56 1.26 -14.67
N ARG A 30 -9.42 2.45 -15.27
CA ARG A 30 -9.61 3.72 -14.56
C ARG A 30 -11.05 3.87 -14.07
N GLY A 31 -12.04 3.51 -14.87
CA GLY A 31 -13.45 3.51 -14.50
C GLY A 31 -13.73 2.61 -13.30
N ILE A 32 -13.25 1.36 -13.33
CA ILE A 32 -13.39 0.40 -12.23
C ILE A 32 -12.75 0.96 -10.95
N ARG A 33 -11.51 1.45 -11.03
CA ARG A 33 -10.81 2.01 -9.87
C ARG A 33 -11.51 3.26 -9.33
N SER A 34 -12.09 4.08 -10.18
CA SER A 34 -12.88 5.25 -9.76
C SER A 34 -14.16 4.84 -9.04
N LEU A 35 -14.87 3.82 -9.52
CA LEU A 35 -16.08 3.33 -8.84
C LEU A 35 -15.73 2.72 -7.48
N VAL A 36 -14.68 1.90 -7.40
CA VAL A 36 -14.20 1.32 -6.13
C VAL A 36 -13.90 2.41 -5.12
N ALA A 37 -13.17 3.45 -5.52
CA ALA A 37 -12.85 4.57 -4.63
C ALA A 37 -14.10 5.34 -4.17
N ALA A 38 -15.09 5.52 -5.05
CA ALA A 38 -16.36 6.17 -4.70
C ALA A 38 -17.17 5.32 -3.70
N LEU A 39 -17.31 4.02 -3.96
CA LEU A 39 -18.00 3.08 -3.05
C LEU A 39 -17.32 3.00 -1.67
N GLU A 40 -16.00 3.02 -1.62
CA GLU A 40 -15.26 3.01 -0.34
C GLU A 40 -15.51 4.26 0.52
N ALA A 41 -15.83 5.39 -0.12
CA ALA A 41 -16.08 6.68 0.53
C ALA A 41 -17.57 7.00 0.71
N ASP A 42 -18.46 6.17 0.16
CA ASP A 42 -19.89 6.48 0.13
C ASP A 42 -20.52 6.36 1.53
N PRO A 43 -21.28 7.37 2.00
CA PRO A 43 -21.96 7.32 3.29
C PRO A 43 -23.05 6.24 3.38
N ALA A 44 -23.55 5.74 2.24
CA ALA A 44 -24.63 4.75 2.18
C ALA A 44 -24.28 3.45 2.90
N ALA A 45 -23.01 3.03 2.89
CA ALA A 45 -22.59 1.82 3.60
C ALA A 45 -22.80 1.96 5.12
N LEU A 46 -22.43 3.10 5.70
CA LEU A 46 -22.63 3.36 7.12
C LEU A 46 -24.12 3.53 7.46
N ALA A 47 -24.88 4.20 6.58
CA ALA A 47 -26.33 4.33 6.74
C ALA A 47 -27.03 2.96 6.77
N ALA A 48 -26.71 2.08 5.82
CA ALA A 48 -27.25 0.73 5.75
C ALA A 48 -26.90 -0.11 7.00
N VAL A 49 -25.67 -0.01 7.50
CA VAL A 49 -25.26 -0.69 8.74
C VAL A 49 -26.06 -0.18 9.94
N ARG A 50 -26.27 1.14 10.06
CA ARG A 50 -27.06 1.73 11.14
C ARG A 50 -28.52 1.31 11.07
N GLU A 51 -29.13 1.33 9.89
CA GLU A 51 -30.50 0.86 9.67
C GLU A 51 -30.65 -0.62 10.01
N ALA A 52 -29.71 -1.47 9.58
CA ALA A 52 -29.70 -2.89 9.91
C ALA A 52 -29.67 -3.12 11.43
N LEU A 53 -28.74 -2.48 12.14
CA LEU A 53 -28.64 -2.59 13.60
C LEU A 53 -29.89 -2.05 14.30
N ALA A 54 -30.46 -0.92 13.82
CA ALA A 54 -31.71 -0.37 14.34
C ALA A 54 -32.91 -1.30 14.11
N SER A 55 -32.90 -2.08 13.03
CA SER A 55 -33.90 -3.10 12.72
C SER A 55 -33.72 -4.42 13.48
N GLY A 56 -32.68 -4.52 14.32
CA GLY A 56 -32.41 -5.69 15.17
C GLY A 56 -31.40 -6.69 14.58
N ALA A 57 -30.77 -6.37 13.45
CA ALA A 57 -29.67 -7.19 12.93
C ALA A 57 -28.48 -7.18 13.91
N THR A 58 -27.73 -8.26 13.92
CA THR A 58 -26.53 -8.40 14.73
C THR A 58 -25.29 -7.92 13.97
N TRP A 59 -24.19 -7.74 14.69
CA TRP A 59 -22.88 -7.51 14.07
C TRP A 59 -22.37 -8.71 13.27
N GLU A 60 -22.91 -9.91 13.50
CA GLU A 60 -22.59 -11.11 12.74
C GLU A 60 -23.26 -11.04 11.36
N ASP A 61 -24.54 -10.64 11.31
CA ASP A 61 -25.27 -10.42 10.05
C ASP A 61 -24.61 -9.32 9.21
N VAL A 62 -24.22 -8.21 9.85
CA VAL A 62 -23.51 -7.11 9.17
C VAL A 62 -22.17 -7.57 8.61
N ALA A 63 -21.44 -8.40 9.35
CA ALA A 63 -20.13 -8.89 8.94
C ALA A 63 -20.25 -9.87 7.76
N ASP A 64 -21.23 -10.76 7.80
CA ASP A 64 -21.55 -11.68 6.72
C ASP A 64 -21.91 -10.92 5.43
N ALA A 65 -22.85 -9.97 5.51
CA ALA A 65 -23.25 -9.14 4.38
C ALA A 65 -22.09 -8.32 3.77
N ALA A 66 -21.12 -7.92 4.60
CA ALA A 66 -19.96 -7.16 4.18
C ALA A 66 -18.77 -8.01 3.74
N GLY A 67 -18.82 -9.35 3.89
CA GLY A 67 -17.66 -10.23 3.67
C GLY A 67 -16.49 -9.94 4.61
N LEU A 68 -16.77 -9.52 5.85
CA LEU A 68 -15.79 -9.17 6.87
C LEU A 68 -15.87 -10.12 8.07
N SER A 69 -14.86 -10.09 8.94
CA SER A 69 -15.02 -10.66 10.28
C SER A 69 -15.86 -9.73 11.18
N PRO A 70 -16.58 -10.25 12.19
CA PRO A 70 -17.37 -9.40 13.12
C PRO A 70 -16.55 -8.30 13.79
N SER A 71 -15.30 -8.60 14.15
CA SER A 71 -14.38 -7.61 14.73
C SER A 71 -13.99 -6.53 13.72
N ALA A 72 -13.79 -6.88 12.45
CA ALA A 72 -13.48 -5.91 11.39
C ALA A 72 -14.68 -5.02 11.07
N ALA A 73 -15.90 -5.57 11.05
CA ALA A 73 -17.13 -4.81 10.87
C ALA A 73 -17.33 -3.80 12.02
N LYS A 74 -17.21 -4.25 13.28
CA LYS A 74 -17.24 -3.37 14.46
C LYS A 74 -16.15 -2.30 14.39
N TYR A 75 -14.91 -2.67 14.10
CA TYR A 75 -13.82 -1.70 13.96
C TYR A 75 -14.10 -0.65 12.88
N ARG A 76 -14.80 -1.02 11.80
CA ARG A 76 -15.09 -0.11 10.69
C ARG A 76 -16.25 0.83 10.98
N TRP A 77 -17.31 0.35 11.63
CA TRP A 77 -18.60 1.06 11.71
C TRP A 77 -19.19 1.23 13.10
N ALA A 78 -18.58 0.70 14.16
CA ALA A 78 -19.05 0.97 15.51
C ALA A 78 -18.61 2.38 15.97
N GLY A 79 -19.53 3.06 16.67
CA GLY A 79 -19.37 4.42 17.18
C GLY A 79 -20.27 5.44 16.47
N ASP A 80 -20.17 6.69 16.92
CA ASP A 80 -20.76 7.85 16.24
C ASP A 80 -19.90 8.28 15.03
N ASP A 81 -20.40 9.26 14.28
CA ASP A 81 -19.73 9.76 13.06
C ASP A 81 -18.35 10.36 13.37
N ASP A 82 -18.22 11.08 14.49
CA ASP A 82 -16.97 11.70 14.90
C ASP A 82 -15.90 10.65 15.25
N ALA A 83 -16.26 9.63 16.04
CA ALA A 83 -15.35 8.54 16.40
C ALA A 83 -14.91 7.72 15.17
N ILE A 84 -15.80 7.54 14.19
CA ILE A 84 -15.47 6.87 12.93
C ILE A 84 -14.55 7.76 12.08
N ALA A 85 -14.85 9.05 11.95
CA ALA A 85 -14.04 10.01 11.21
C ALA A 85 -12.62 10.11 11.79
N ASP A 86 -12.50 10.21 13.12
CA ASP A 86 -11.22 10.24 13.84
C ASP A 86 -10.40 8.97 13.61
N ARG A 87 -11.03 7.80 13.63
CA ARG A 87 -10.36 6.52 13.36
C ARG A 87 -9.85 6.45 11.93
N GLN A 88 -10.64 6.92 10.97
CA GLN A 88 -10.21 6.99 9.57
C GLN A 88 -9.06 7.98 9.39
N GLU A 89 -9.14 9.16 9.99
CA GLU A 89 -8.11 10.18 9.92
C GLU A 89 -6.83 9.73 10.62
N ALA A 90 -6.91 9.08 11.78
CA ALA A 90 -5.76 8.46 12.44
C ALA A 90 -5.11 7.38 11.55
N SER A 91 -5.90 6.59 10.84
CA SER A 91 -5.39 5.59 9.89
C SER A 91 -4.73 6.24 8.66
N ARG A 92 -5.31 7.31 8.11
CA ARG A 92 -4.72 8.11 7.02
C ARG A 92 -3.44 8.78 7.47
N ARG A 93 -3.40 9.35 8.68
CA ARG A 93 -2.23 9.95 9.31
C ARG A 93 -1.11 8.94 9.52
N ARG A 94 -1.42 7.71 9.96
CA ARG A 94 -0.44 6.61 10.05
C ARG A 94 0.11 6.19 8.68
N LYS A 95 -0.71 6.19 7.63
CA LYS A 95 -0.25 5.94 6.25
C LYS A 95 0.62 7.09 5.71
N ARG A 96 0.22 8.35 5.95
CA ARG A 96 0.97 9.56 5.54
C ARG A 96 2.30 9.70 6.27
N HIS A 97 2.33 9.43 7.57
CA HIS A 97 3.56 9.45 8.38
C HIS A 97 4.33 8.13 8.38
N ARG A 98 3.88 7.11 7.63
CA ARG A 98 4.73 5.94 7.41
C ARG A 98 5.97 6.48 6.70
N PRO A 99 7.17 6.45 7.30
CA PRO A 99 8.35 6.95 6.63
C PRO A 99 8.61 6.03 5.44
N SER A 100 8.18 6.44 4.25
CA SER A 100 8.72 5.90 3.01
C SER A 100 10.08 6.54 2.83
N SER A 101 11.06 6.05 3.56
CA SER A 101 12.43 6.51 3.41
C SER A 101 13.34 5.47 4.02
N LYS A 102 14.03 4.72 3.15
CA LYS A 102 15.37 4.23 3.49
C LYS A 102 16.08 5.41 4.15
N PRO A 103 16.62 5.28 5.36
CA PRO A 103 17.40 6.37 5.93
C PRO A 103 18.54 6.69 4.95
N ALA A 104 18.59 7.95 4.47
CA ALA A 104 19.49 8.37 3.40
C ALA A 104 20.96 8.26 3.83
N ASP A 105 21.23 8.40 5.13
CA ASP A 105 22.57 8.52 5.70
C ASP A 105 23.06 7.23 6.39
N LEU A 106 22.69 6.05 5.86
CA LEU A 106 23.28 4.81 6.37
C LEU A 106 24.64 4.56 5.69
N PRO A 107 25.69 4.17 6.43
CA PRO A 107 26.97 3.81 5.83
C PRO A 107 26.83 2.58 4.92
N GLY A 108 27.62 2.53 3.85
CA GLY A 108 27.61 1.46 2.86
C GLY A 108 26.39 1.52 1.92
N LEU A 109 26.34 0.60 0.97
CA LEU A 109 25.29 0.52 -0.05
C LEU A 109 24.25 -0.52 0.34
N SER A 110 22.98 -0.35 -0.04
CA SER A 110 22.06 -1.49 -0.06
C SER A 110 22.49 -2.49 -1.13
N VAL A 111 22.04 -3.75 -1.02
CA VAL A 111 22.34 -4.80 -2.01
C VAL A 111 21.99 -4.37 -3.44
N ALA A 112 20.87 -3.67 -3.63
CA ALA A 112 20.45 -3.16 -4.93
C ALA A 112 21.37 -2.03 -5.45
N GLU A 113 21.81 -1.14 -4.58
CA GLU A 113 22.77 -0.08 -4.93
C GLU A 113 24.14 -0.68 -5.29
N ALA A 114 24.63 -1.65 -4.51
CA ALA A 114 25.87 -2.37 -4.80
C ALA A 114 25.80 -3.17 -6.12
N ALA A 115 24.66 -3.84 -6.37
CA ALA A 115 24.41 -4.56 -7.61
C ALA A 115 24.47 -3.63 -8.82
N LYS A 116 23.83 -2.46 -8.72
CA LYS A 116 23.85 -1.42 -9.77
C LYS A 116 25.27 -0.88 -9.99
N GLN A 117 26.01 -0.59 -8.92
CA GLN A 117 27.37 -0.07 -9.03
C GLN A 117 28.33 -1.09 -9.66
N LEU A 118 28.22 -2.37 -9.27
CA LEU A 118 29.10 -3.44 -9.75
C LEU A 118 28.62 -4.07 -11.07
N GLY A 119 27.52 -3.59 -11.65
CA GLY A 119 26.97 -4.12 -12.91
C GLY A 119 26.51 -5.58 -12.82
N VAL A 120 26.07 -6.05 -11.65
CA VAL A 120 25.65 -7.44 -11.41
C VAL A 120 24.23 -7.53 -10.86
N THR A 121 23.70 -8.74 -10.76
CA THR A 121 22.40 -8.97 -10.11
C THR A 121 22.51 -8.91 -8.59
N PRO A 122 21.43 -8.57 -7.86
CA PRO A 122 21.39 -8.65 -6.39
C PRO A 122 21.77 -10.03 -5.85
N GLN A 123 21.39 -11.11 -6.54
CA GLN A 123 21.76 -12.48 -6.21
C GLN A 123 23.29 -12.67 -6.19
N ALA A 124 23.99 -12.09 -7.16
CA ALA A 124 25.45 -12.16 -7.24
C ALA A 124 26.13 -11.43 -6.07
N ILE A 125 25.54 -10.35 -5.58
CA ILE A 125 26.03 -9.67 -4.36
C ILE A 125 25.94 -10.58 -3.14
N TYR A 126 24.80 -11.25 -2.92
CA TYR A 126 24.68 -12.22 -1.83
C TYR A 126 25.71 -13.36 -1.92
N GLN A 127 25.94 -13.87 -3.13
CA GLN A 127 26.96 -14.91 -3.35
C GLN A 127 28.37 -14.40 -3.05
N ARG A 128 28.72 -13.19 -3.50
CA ARG A 128 30.03 -12.58 -3.20
C ARG A 128 30.22 -12.34 -1.71
N VAL A 129 29.19 -11.89 -0.99
CA VAL A 129 29.21 -11.77 0.47
C VAL A 129 29.43 -13.14 1.14
N SER A 130 28.70 -14.18 0.73
CA SER A 130 28.87 -15.53 1.30
C SER A 130 30.25 -16.14 1.04
N ARG A 131 30.91 -15.72 -0.05
CA ARG A 131 32.26 -16.15 -0.43
C ARG A 131 33.34 -15.29 0.22
N GLY A 132 32.98 -14.32 1.07
CA GLY A 132 33.91 -13.39 1.70
C GLY A 132 34.54 -12.37 0.75
N GLN A 133 34.01 -12.23 -0.47
CA GLN A 133 34.52 -11.31 -1.51
C GLN A 133 33.96 -9.89 -1.37
N LEU A 134 32.89 -9.72 -0.62
CA LEU A 134 32.31 -8.42 -0.29
C LEU A 134 31.98 -8.40 1.20
N GLU A 135 32.26 -7.26 1.84
CA GLU A 135 31.87 -7.06 3.22
C GLU A 135 30.40 -6.62 3.30
N ALA A 136 29.62 -7.29 4.16
CA ALA A 136 28.26 -6.87 4.47
C ALA A 136 28.05 -6.78 5.98
N ARG A 137 27.55 -5.63 6.45
CA ARG A 137 27.23 -5.39 7.86
C ARG A 137 25.74 -5.14 8.02
N THR A 138 25.21 -5.50 9.19
CA THR A 138 23.89 -5.05 9.60
C THR A 138 24.08 -3.73 10.35
N VAL A 139 23.43 -2.67 9.89
CA VAL A 139 23.38 -1.37 10.57
C VAL A 139 22.04 -1.25 11.27
N GLU A 140 22.06 -1.00 12.57
CA GLU A 140 20.88 -0.77 13.39
C GLU A 140 20.68 0.73 13.63
N LEU A 141 19.45 1.21 13.49
CA LEU A 141 19.09 2.59 13.76
C LEU A 141 18.64 2.78 15.21
N PRO A 142 18.67 4.02 15.73
CA PRO A 142 18.13 4.36 17.04
C PRO A 142 16.64 4.00 17.24
N ASP A 143 15.89 3.81 16.15
CA ASP A 143 14.48 3.39 16.18
C ASP A 143 14.29 1.85 16.13
N GLY A 144 15.37 1.08 16.27
CA GLY A 144 15.37 -0.38 16.29
C GLY A 144 15.28 -1.05 14.92
N ARG A 145 15.26 -0.30 13.80
CA ARG A 145 15.29 -0.88 12.45
C ARG A 145 16.70 -1.33 12.09
N SER A 146 16.83 -2.50 11.48
CA SER A 146 18.11 -3.02 10.99
C SER A 146 18.14 -3.13 9.47
N TYR A 147 19.25 -2.74 8.84
CA TYR A 147 19.44 -2.78 7.39
C TYR A 147 20.74 -3.50 7.04
N LYS A 148 20.72 -4.33 6.00
CA LYS A 148 21.94 -4.90 5.41
C LYS A 148 22.62 -3.88 4.49
N ARG A 149 23.89 -3.61 4.76
CA ARG A 149 24.74 -2.68 4.00
C ARG A 149 25.99 -3.39 3.51
N VAL A 150 26.32 -3.18 2.24
CA VAL A 150 27.44 -3.77 1.52
C VAL A 150 28.50 -2.70 1.32
N PHE A 151 29.75 -3.05 1.58
CA PHE A 151 30.91 -2.18 1.45
C PHE A 151 31.81 -2.77 0.35
N PRO A 152 31.62 -2.35 -0.91
CA PRO A 152 32.57 -2.69 -1.96
C PRO A 152 33.91 -1.98 -1.69
N ALA A 153 35.03 -2.65 -2.00
CA ALA A 153 36.35 -2.01 -1.97
C ALA A 153 36.38 -0.84 -2.99
N PRO A 154 37.15 0.23 -2.72
CA PRO A 154 37.37 1.28 -3.72
C PRO A 154 37.98 0.65 -4.99
N ASP A 155 37.53 1.11 -6.16
CA ASP A 155 37.88 0.56 -7.47
C ASP A 155 39.41 0.53 -7.69
N GLU A 156 40.05 -0.59 -7.37
CA GLU A 156 41.24 -1.03 -8.10
C GLU A 156 40.73 -1.61 -9.43
N ASP A 157 40.72 -0.78 -10.46
CA ASP A 157 41.18 -1.10 -11.82
C ASP A 157 40.35 -0.39 -12.91
N THR A 158 40.78 0.83 -13.26
CA THR A 158 40.57 1.40 -14.59
C THR A 158 41.91 1.56 -15.31
N THR A 159 42.77 0.54 -15.24
CA THR A 159 43.95 0.44 -16.10
C THR A 159 43.65 -0.58 -17.20
N ARG A 160 42.90 -0.12 -18.21
CA ARG A 160 42.81 -0.81 -19.50
C ARG A 160 44.24 -0.86 -20.09
N PRO A 161 44.84 -2.02 -20.38
CA PRO A 161 46.06 -2.05 -21.17
C PRO A 161 45.70 -1.66 -22.60
N GLU A 162 46.39 -0.66 -23.13
CA GLU A 162 46.41 -0.41 -24.58
C GLU A 162 47.04 -1.63 -25.28
N GLY A 163 46.36 -2.11 -26.32
CA GLY A 163 46.82 -3.12 -27.24
C GLY A 163 46.11 -2.94 -28.57
#